data_AF-A0A5D0IGJ9-F1
#
_entry.id   AF-A0A5D0IGJ9-F1
#
_cell.length_a   1.000
_cell.length_b   1.000
_cell.length_c   1.000
_cell.angle_alpha   90.00
_cell.angle_beta   90.00
_cell.angle_gamma   90.00
#
_symmetry.space_group_name_H-M   'P 1'
#
loop_
_entity.id
_entity.type
_entity.pdbx_description
1 polymer ?
#
loop_
_entity_poly.entity_id
_entity_poly.type
_entity_poly.pdbx_seq_one_letter_code
_entity_poly.pdbx_strand_id
1 'polypeptide(L)'
;SFLRTLEQGLILLNRIVEETKGHTVSGEKAFELYDTYGFPIDLTSLILGENGYKLDEAGFNKELQKQKDRSRAASEMSTDDWTVLINDADQEFIGYDALEANVKITRYRKVTSKKEGDMYQLVFNLTPFYAEGGGQVGDKGYLEDVNGDVVYILDTKKENNV
;
A
#
# COMPACT_ATOMS: atom_id res chain seq x y z
N SER A 1 -6.74 -23.09 9.46
CA SER A 1 -6.80 -24.20 8.49
C SER A 1 -7.83 -23.83 7.45
N PHE A 2 -7.42 -23.82 6.17
CA PHE A 2 -8.25 -23.49 5.00
C PHE A 2 -9.65 -24.12 5.05
N LEU A 3 -9.74 -25.38 5.52
CA LEU A 3 -11.01 -26.10 5.66
C LEU A 3 -11.98 -25.47 6.69
N ARG A 4 -11.48 -24.87 7.78
CA ARG A 4 -12.32 -24.19 8.78
C ARG A 4 -12.91 -22.88 8.22
N THR A 5 -12.15 -22.17 7.40
CA THR A 5 -12.60 -20.96 6.70
C THR A 5 -13.65 -21.30 5.65
N LEU A 6 -13.50 -22.44 4.97
CA LEU A 6 -14.44 -22.91 3.96
C LEU A 6 -15.78 -23.33 4.56
N GLU A 7 -15.79 -24.02 5.70
CA GLU A 7 -17.01 -24.39 6.42
C GLU A 7 -17.81 -23.16 6.88
N GLN A 8 -17.12 -22.15 7.43
CA GLN A 8 -17.75 -20.88 7.81
C GLN A 8 -18.32 -20.14 6.60
N GLY A 9 -17.60 -20.11 5.48
CA GLY A 9 -18.08 -19.49 4.24
C GLY A 9 -19.33 -20.16 3.67
N LEU A 10 -19.45 -21.48 3.76
CA LEU A 10 -20.66 -22.22 3.35
C LEU A 10 -21.88 -21.86 4.22
N ILE A 11 -21.70 -21.78 5.54
CA ILE A 11 -22.77 -21.37 6.46
C ILE A 11 -23.27 -19.95 6.13
N LEU A 12 -22.34 -19.03 5.87
CA LEU A 12 -22.65 -17.66 5.52
C LEU A 12 -23.33 -17.56 4.15
N LEU A 13 -22.86 -18.31 3.15
CA LEU A 13 -23.48 -18.38 1.83
C LEU A 13 -24.93 -18.88 1.92
N ASN A 14 -25.19 -19.94 2.68
CA ASN A 14 -26.55 -20.45 2.89
C ASN A 14 -27.46 -19.39 3.52
N ARG A 15 -26.98 -18.67 4.54
CA ARG A 15 -27.73 -17.55 5.14
C ARG A 15 -28.03 -16.45 4.12
N ILE A 16 -27.05 -16.10 3.28
CA ILE A 16 -27.24 -15.10 2.23
C ILE A 16 -28.32 -15.54 1.24
N VAL A 17 -28.34 -16.82 0.87
CA VAL A 17 -29.36 -17.39 0.00
C VAL A 17 -30.75 -17.33 0.66
N GLU A 18 -30.87 -17.72 1.93
CA GLU A 18 -32.14 -17.67 2.68
C GLU A 18 -32.71 -16.25 2.79
N GLU A 19 -31.84 -15.24 2.93
CA GLU A 19 -32.23 -13.83 3.02
C GLU A 19 -32.47 -13.17 1.63
N THR A 20 -32.09 -13.84 0.55
CA THR A 20 -32.20 -13.31 -0.80
C THR A 20 -33.64 -13.40 -1.30
N LYS A 21 -34.19 -12.26 -1.75
CA LYS A 21 -35.49 -12.23 -2.40
C LYS A 21 -35.33 -12.44 -3.91
N GLY A 22 -35.92 -13.51 -4.43
CA GLY A 22 -35.78 -13.89 -5.84
C GLY A 22 -34.61 -14.84 -6.07
N HIS A 23 -34.07 -14.87 -7.28
CA HIS A 23 -33.05 -15.84 -7.71
C HIS A 23 -31.70 -15.19 -8.02
N THR A 24 -31.44 -14.00 -7.48
CA THR A 24 -30.19 -13.27 -7.73
C THR A 24 -29.61 -12.77 -6.42
N VAL A 25 -28.47 -13.35 -6.04
CA VAL A 25 -27.72 -12.97 -4.84
C VAL A 25 -26.92 -11.70 -5.13
N SER A 26 -26.99 -10.74 -4.20
CA SER A 26 -26.30 -9.46 -4.29
C SER A 26 -24.78 -9.65 -4.40
N GLY A 27 -24.18 -8.97 -5.37
CA GLY A 27 -22.73 -8.92 -5.54
C GLY A 27 -22.01 -8.30 -4.35
N GLU A 28 -22.66 -7.42 -3.59
CA GLU A 28 -22.11 -6.82 -2.36
C GLU A 28 -21.94 -7.87 -1.26
N LYS A 29 -22.95 -8.73 -1.03
CA LYS A 29 -22.86 -9.81 -0.03
C LYS A 29 -21.86 -10.89 -0.47
N ALA A 30 -21.78 -11.18 -1.77
CA ALA A 30 -20.76 -12.08 -2.31
C ALA A 30 -19.35 -11.48 -2.19
N PHE A 31 -19.22 -10.17 -2.35
CA PHE A 31 -17.96 -9.46 -2.13
C PHE A 31 -17.53 -9.53 -0.66
N GLU A 32 -18.46 -9.39 0.30
CA GLU A 32 -18.16 -9.54 1.72
C GLU A 32 -17.65 -10.95 2.06
N LEU A 33 -18.28 -12.00 1.51
CA LEU A 33 -17.79 -13.39 1.62
C LEU A 33 -16.35 -13.55 1.13
N TYR A 34 -16.05 -12.94 0.00
CA TYR A 34 -14.72 -12.98 -0.61
C TYR A 34 -13.69 -12.18 0.20
N ASP A 35 -13.99 -10.93 0.53
CA ASP A 35 -13.03 -9.99 1.12
C ASP A 35 -12.82 -10.22 2.62
N THR A 36 -13.90 -10.41 3.37
CA THR A 36 -13.86 -10.53 4.84
C THR A 36 -13.58 -11.97 5.28
N TYR A 37 -14.21 -12.93 4.60
CA TYR A 37 -14.18 -14.34 5.02
C TYR A 37 -13.29 -15.21 4.13
N GLY A 38 -12.70 -14.66 3.07
CA GLY A 38 -11.79 -15.38 2.18
C GLY A 38 -12.46 -16.49 1.37
N PHE A 39 -13.79 -16.46 1.23
CA PHE A 39 -14.52 -17.51 0.52
C PHE A 39 -14.43 -17.29 -1.00
N PRO A 40 -13.97 -18.28 -1.79
CA PRO A 40 -13.70 -18.08 -3.22
C PRO A 40 -14.96 -17.74 -4.01
N ILE A 41 -14.88 -16.69 -4.83
CA ILE A 41 -16.02 -16.24 -5.67
C ILE A 41 -16.45 -17.30 -6.68
N ASP A 42 -15.50 -18.08 -7.21
CA ASP A 42 -15.79 -19.18 -8.14
C ASP A 42 -16.65 -20.26 -7.48
N LEU A 43 -16.36 -20.56 -6.20
CA LEU A 43 -17.10 -21.54 -5.42
C LEU A 43 -18.49 -20.99 -5.05
N THR A 44 -18.59 -19.71 -4.70
CA THR A 44 -19.88 -19.03 -4.55
C THR A 44 -20.73 -19.16 -5.80
N SER A 45 -20.20 -18.81 -6.97
CA SER A 45 -20.94 -18.85 -8.24
C SER A 45 -21.40 -20.27 -8.59
N LEU A 46 -20.53 -21.27 -8.40
CA LEU A 46 -20.85 -22.68 -8.63
C LEU A 46 -22.01 -23.15 -7.75
N ILE A 47 -21.92 -22.93 -6.43
CA ILE A 47 -22.94 -23.39 -5.47
C ILE A 47 -24.27 -22.67 -5.70
N LEU A 48 -24.25 -21.37 -6.02
CA LEU A 48 -25.46 -20.64 -6.35
C LEU A 48 -26.13 -21.24 -7.59
N GLY A 49 -25.35 -21.53 -8.64
CA GLY A 49 -25.84 -22.16 -9.86
C GLY A 49 -26.49 -23.52 -9.62
N GLU A 50 -25.86 -24.38 -8.81
CA GLU A 50 -26.43 -25.69 -8.43
C GLU A 50 -27.76 -25.58 -7.68
N ASN A 51 -27.94 -24.50 -6.92
CA ASN A 51 -29.17 -24.23 -6.16
C ASN A 51 -30.19 -23.37 -6.90
N GLY A 52 -29.98 -23.09 -8.20
CA GLY A 52 -30.90 -22.30 -9.02
C GLY A 52 -30.85 -20.78 -8.80
N TYR A 53 -29.83 -20.29 -8.11
CA TYR A 53 -29.54 -18.88 -7.92
C TYR A 53 -28.49 -18.38 -8.93
N LYS A 54 -28.49 -17.07 -9.15
CA LYS A 54 -27.46 -16.37 -9.92
C LYS A 54 -26.70 -15.41 -9.02
N LEU A 55 -25.42 -15.23 -9.29
CA LEU A 55 -24.62 -14.18 -8.70
C LEU A 55 -24.79 -12.88 -9.51
N ASP A 56 -25.00 -11.76 -8.83
CA ASP A 56 -24.82 -10.43 -9.44
C ASP A 56 -23.31 -10.11 -9.58
N GLU A 57 -22.71 -10.61 -10.66
CA GLU A 57 -21.30 -10.38 -10.98
C GLU A 57 -20.98 -8.90 -11.21
N ALA A 58 -21.92 -8.12 -11.74
CA ALA A 58 -21.72 -6.70 -11.97
C ALA A 58 -21.60 -5.94 -10.65
N GLY A 59 -22.48 -6.26 -9.69
CA GLY A 59 -22.39 -5.75 -8.31
C GLY A 59 -21.09 -6.13 -7.62
N PHE A 60 -20.66 -7.39 -7.75
CA PHE A 60 -19.39 -7.86 -7.17
C PHE A 60 -18.18 -7.09 -7.74
N ASN A 61 -18.12 -6.97 -9.07
CA ASN A 61 -17.03 -6.26 -9.73
C ASN A 61 -17.00 -4.76 -9.36
N LYS A 62 -18.16 -4.16 -9.11
CA LYS A 62 -18.26 -2.77 -8.63
C LYS A 62 -17.64 -2.62 -7.25
N GLU A 63 -17.91 -3.53 -6.31
CA GLU A 63 -17.29 -3.49 -4.98
C GLU A 63 -15.79 -3.79 -5.03
N LEU A 64 -15.37 -4.74 -5.86
CA LEU A 64 -13.96 -5.01 -6.12
C LEU A 64 -13.24 -3.78 -6.67
N GLN A 65 -13.86 -3.05 -7.59
CA GLN A 65 -13.30 -1.82 -8.13
C GLN A 65 -13.22 -0.72 -7.07
N LYS A 66 -14.27 -0.51 -6.27
CA LYS A 66 -14.23 0.44 -5.14
C LYS A 66 -13.13 0.10 -4.14
N GLN A 67 -12.89 -1.17 -3.85
CA GLN A 67 -11.79 -1.58 -2.97
C GLN A 67 -10.44 -1.19 -3.59
N LYS A 68 -10.21 -1.52 -4.87
CA LYS A 68 -8.99 -1.14 -5.59
C LYS A 68 -8.79 0.38 -5.61
N ASP A 69 -9.85 1.13 -5.87
CA ASP A 69 -9.80 2.59 -5.91
C ASP A 69 -9.51 3.20 -4.54
N ARG A 70 -10.11 2.66 -3.46
CA ARG A 70 -9.76 3.05 -2.08
C ARG A 70 -8.29 2.79 -1.77
N SER A 71 -7.77 1.62 -2.16
CA SER A 71 -6.34 1.30 -1.97
C SER A 71 -5.44 2.26 -2.75
N ARG A 72 -5.79 2.62 -3.98
CA ARG A 72 -5.04 3.58 -4.80
C ARG A 72 -5.11 4.99 -4.24
N ALA A 73 -6.29 5.46 -3.85
CA ALA A 73 -6.50 6.77 -3.26
C ALA A 73 -5.78 6.93 -1.91
N ALA A 74 -5.63 5.84 -1.14
CA ALA A 74 -4.82 5.83 0.07
C ALA A 74 -3.30 5.95 -0.23
N SER A 75 -2.88 5.59 -1.44
CA SER A 75 -1.50 5.72 -1.94
C SER A 75 -1.25 6.99 -2.76
N GLU A 76 -2.25 7.86 -2.96
CA GLU A 76 -2.04 9.15 -3.61
C GLU A 76 -1.12 10.02 -2.73
N MET A 77 0.09 10.25 -3.23
CA MET A 77 1.06 11.17 -2.66
C MET A 77 1.17 12.36 -3.59
N SER A 78 1.01 13.56 -3.05
CA SER A 78 1.29 14.82 -3.74
C SER A 78 2.71 15.24 -3.40
N THR A 79 3.52 15.55 -4.40
CA THR A 79 4.88 16.08 -4.22
C THR A 79 4.93 17.51 -4.72
N ASP A 80 5.47 18.42 -3.90
CA ASP A 80 5.83 19.75 -4.36
C ASP A 80 7.08 19.71 -5.26
N ASP A 81 7.36 20.82 -5.95
CA ASP A 81 8.61 20.99 -6.68
C ASP A 81 9.83 20.97 -5.73
N TRP A 82 10.97 20.54 -6.26
CA TRP A 82 12.22 20.54 -5.51
C TRP A 82 12.68 21.96 -5.18
N THR A 83 12.92 22.22 -3.91
CA THR A 83 13.68 23.39 -3.45
C THR A 83 15.16 23.04 -3.42
N VAL A 84 15.94 23.62 -4.34
CA VAL A 84 17.39 23.38 -4.44
C VAL A 84 18.15 24.34 -3.52
N LEU A 85 18.95 23.79 -2.61
CA LEU A 85 19.83 24.52 -1.70
C LEU A 85 21.26 24.59 -2.22
N ILE A 86 21.74 23.48 -2.79
CA ILE A 86 23.09 23.35 -3.35
C ILE A 86 22.95 22.68 -4.70
N ASN A 87 23.55 23.28 -5.73
CA ASN A 87 23.60 22.66 -7.05
C ASN A 87 24.69 21.59 -7.03
N ASP A 88 24.28 20.35 -6.84
CA ASP A 88 25.15 19.18 -6.80
C ASP A 88 24.59 18.15 -7.79
N ALA A 89 25.44 17.73 -8.73
CA ALA A 89 25.05 16.81 -9.79
C ALA A 89 25.24 15.35 -9.37
N ASP A 90 26.13 15.10 -8.41
CA ASP A 90 26.57 13.76 -8.05
C ASP A 90 26.13 13.43 -6.63
N GLN A 91 25.39 12.32 -6.47
CA GLN A 91 25.02 11.78 -5.17
C GLN A 91 25.86 10.54 -4.91
N GLU A 92 26.82 10.66 -3.99
CA GLU A 92 27.76 9.58 -3.71
C GLU A 92 27.19 8.60 -2.69
N PHE A 93 27.19 7.31 -3.01
CA PHE A 93 26.83 6.25 -2.07
C PHE A 93 28.09 5.70 -1.39
N ILE A 94 28.15 5.80 -0.07
CA ILE A 94 29.32 5.38 0.74
C ILE A 94 28.99 4.27 1.75
N GLY A 95 27.78 3.69 1.67
CA GLY A 95 27.30 2.67 2.61
C GLY A 95 28.01 1.31 2.53
N TYR A 96 28.98 1.15 1.63
CA TYR A 96 29.88 0.00 1.63
C TYR A 96 30.95 0.11 2.72
N ASP A 97 31.40 1.34 3.02
CA ASP A 97 32.56 1.60 3.87
C ASP A 97 32.19 2.29 5.18
N ALA A 98 31.07 3.02 5.22
CA ALA A 98 30.65 3.81 6.37
C ALA A 98 29.16 3.62 6.70
N LEU A 99 28.83 3.70 7.98
CA LEU A 99 27.44 3.70 8.49
C LEU A 99 26.98 5.09 8.94
N GLU A 100 27.91 6.04 9.06
CA GLU A 100 27.67 7.41 9.52
C GLU A 100 28.48 8.37 8.66
N ALA A 101 27.93 9.56 8.40
CA ALA A 101 28.60 10.57 7.59
C ALA A 101 28.10 11.98 7.90
N ASN A 102 29.00 12.96 7.79
CA ASN A 102 28.61 14.35 7.75
C ASN A 102 28.09 14.70 6.35
N VAL A 103 26.81 15.02 6.27
CA VAL A 103 26.12 15.27 5.00
C VAL A 103 25.60 16.70 4.91
N LYS A 104 25.33 17.16 3.69
CA LYS A 104 24.63 18.40 3.40
C LYS A 104 23.35 18.08 2.64
N ILE A 105 22.26 18.75 2.99
CA ILE A 105 21.02 18.70 2.23
C ILE A 105 21.20 19.52 0.96
N THR A 106 21.17 18.88 -0.21
CA THR A 106 21.31 19.54 -1.50
C THR A 106 19.98 20.08 -1.99
N ARG A 107 18.88 19.36 -1.72
CA ARG A 107 17.51 19.78 -2.00
C ARG A 107 16.52 19.05 -1.12
N TYR A 108 15.33 19.64 -0.99
CA TYR A 108 14.21 19.01 -0.32
C TYR A 108 12.89 19.32 -1.05
N ARG A 109 11.87 18.51 -0.79
CA ARG A 109 10.49 18.81 -1.19
C ARG A 109 9.52 18.32 -0.14
N LYS A 110 8.36 18.98 -0.08
CA LYS A 110 7.24 18.53 0.72
C LYS A 110 6.50 17.42 -0.02
N VAL A 111 6.07 16.42 0.72
CA VAL A 111 5.26 15.31 0.24
C VAL A 111 4.05 15.18 1.14
N THR A 112 2.86 15.37 0.60
CA THR A 112 1.61 15.22 1.35
C THR A 112 0.94 13.92 0.95
N SER A 113 0.66 13.06 1.93
CA SER A 113 -0.14 11.85 1.74
C SER A 113 -1.41 11.92 2.60
N LYS A 114 -2.50 11.29 2.14
CA LYS A 114 -3.73 11.21 2.94
C LYS A 114 -3.56 10.41 4.23
N LYS A 115 -2.59 9.48 4.27
CA LYS A 115 -2.41 8.54 5.38
C LYS A 115 -1.43 9.05 6.44
N GLU A 116 -0.30 9.61 6.02
CA GLU A 116 0.81 10.01 6.90
C GLU A 116 0.90 11.53 7.07
N GLY A 117 0.05 12.28 6.37
CA GLY A 117 0.06 13.75 6.41
C GLY A 117 1.23 14.32 5.63
N ASP A 118 1.78 15.42 6.15
CA ASP A 118 2.90 16.13 5.55
C ASP A 118 4.23 15.50 5.95
N MET A 119 5.02 15.11 4.96
CA MET A 119 6.38 14.61 5.09
C MET A 119 7.33 15.41 4.21
N TYR A 120 8.63 15.18 4.39
CA TYR A 120 9.67 15.78 3.57
C TYR A 120 10.57 14.71 3.00
N GLN A 121 10.92 14.89 1.73
CA GLN A 121 12.01 14.16 1.11
C GLN A 121 13.23 15.05 1.08
N LEU A 122 14.36 14.50 1.51
CA LEU A 122 15.65 15.17 1.57
C LEU A 122 16.60 14.44 0.63
N VAL A 123 17.41 15.20 -0.10
CA VAL A 123 18.52 14.66 -0.90
C VAL A 123 19.81 15.18 -0.30
N PHE A 124 20.77 14.27 -0.13
CA PHE A 124 22.08 14.58 0.42
C PHE A 124 23.14 14.57 -0.69
N ASN A 125 24.27 15.24 -0.49
CA ASN A 125 25.41 15.16 -1.39
C ASN A 125 26.05 13.76 -1.41
N LEU A 126 25.95 13.05 -0.29
CA LEU A 126 26.36 11.66 -0.15
C LEU A 126 25.52 10.97 0.92
N THR A 127 25.46 9.64 0.90
CA THR A 127 24.68 8.88 1.87
C THR A 127 25.27 7.49 2.17
N PRO A 128 25.29 7.06 3.44
CA PRO A 128 25.54 5.66 3.79
C PRO A 128 24.28 4.79 3.68
N PHE A 129 23.08 5.38 3.56
CA PHE A 129 21.80 4.66 3.57
C PHE A 129 21.55 3.91 2.26
N TYR A 130 21.29 2.60 2.35
CA TYR A 130 20.80 1.81 1.22
C TYR A 130 19.35 2.18 0.90
N ALA A 131 19.11 2.49 -0.37
CA ALA A 131 17.76 2.69 -0.89
C ALA A 131 17.00 1.37 -1.05
N GLU A 132 15.67 1.43 -0.92
CA GLU A 132 14.74 0.34 -1.24
C GLU A 132 15.03 -0.22 -2.65
N GLY A 133 15.16 -1.54 -2.78
CA GLY A 133 15.53 -2.17 -4.04
C GLY A 133 15.52 -3.69 -4.01
N GLY A 134 15.14 -4.33 -5.14
CA GLY A 134 15.17 -5.79 -5.26
C GLY A 134 14.25 -6.54 -4.28
N GLY A 135 13.19 -5.88 -3.78
CA GLY A 135 12.29 -6.41 -2.76
C GLY A 135 12.78 -6.19 -1.31
N GLN A 136 13.90 -5.51 -1.11
CA GLN A 136 14.42 -5.13 0.20
C GLN A 136 13.92 -3.73 0.61
N VAL A 137 13.62 -3.58 1.90
CA VAL A 137 13.24 -2.30 2.52
C VAL A 137 14.48 -1.42 2.66
N GLY A 138 14.34 -0.12 2.39
CA GLY A 138 15.43 0.85 2.54
C GLY A 138 15.85 1.06 3.99
N ASP A 139 17.06 1.57 4.17
CA ASP A 139 17.62 1.84 5.49
C ASP A 139 16.87 2.96 6.20
N LYS A 140 16.92 2.90 7.55
CA LYS A 140 16.35 3.88 8.48
C LYS A 140 17.42 4.35 9.45
N GLY A 141 17.28 5.56 9.94
CA GLY A 141 18.23 6.16 10.86
C GLY A 141 17.81 7.56 11.28
N TYR A 142 18.77 8.44 11.47
CA TYR A 142 18.51 9.81 11.88
C TYR A 142 19.56 10.77 11.33
N LEU A 143 19.18 12.03 11.24
CA LEU A 143 20.06 13.18 11.13
C LEU A 143 20.17 13.82 12.50
N GLU A 144 21.37 14.22 12.88
CA GLU A 144 21.62 15.04 14.06
C GLU A 144 22.27 16.35 13.61
N ASP A 145 21.74 17.48 14.06
CA ASP A 145 22.31 18.78 13.78
C ASP A 145 23.44 19.15 14.76
N VAL A 146 24.09 20.29 14.53
CA VAL A 146 25.19 20.77 15.40
C VAL A 146 24.77 21.13 16.82
N ASN A 147 23.46 21.32 17.05
CA ASN A 147 22.88 21.63 18.35
C ASN A 147 22.39 20.36 19.08
N GLY A 148 22.43 19.19 18.42
CA GLY A 148 21.94 17.91 18.94
C GLY A 148 20.47 17.64 18.64
N ASP A 149 19.83 18.44 17.78
CA ASP A 149 18.45 18.17 17.33
C ASP A 149 18.43 16.98 16.38
N VAL A 150 17.54 16.02 16.66
CA VAL A 150 17.45 14.75 15.93
C VAL A 150 16.20 14.70 15.06
N VAL A 151 16.39 14.38 13.79
CA VAL A 151 15.32 14.13 12.81
C VAL A 151 15.43 12.71 12.28
N TYR A 152 14.37 11.92 12.40
CA TYR A 152 14.38 10.52 11.98
C TYR A 152 14.16 10.36 10.46
N ILE A 153 14.98 9.51 9.86
CA ILE A 153 14.82 9.02 8.49
C ILE A 153 13.96 7.75 8.54
N LEU A 154 12.74 7.85 8.00
CA LEU A 154 11.74 6.79 8.08
C LEU A 154 11.89 5.73 6.99
N ASP A 155 12.46 6.12 5.85
CA ASP A 155 12.64 5.31 4.66
C ASP A 155 13.66 5.96 3.72
N THR A 156 14.34 5.14 2.91
CA THR A 156 15.33 5.59 1.92
C THR A 156 14.96 5.01 0.57
N LYS A 157 14.80 5.87 -0.44
CA LYS A 157 14.37 5.48 -1.80
C LYS A 157 15.29 6.05 -2.85
N LYS A 158 15.35 5.35 -3.98
CA LYS A 158 15.99 5.81 -5.20
C LYS A 158 14.90 6.24 -6.18
N GLU A 159 14.95 7.48 -6.65
CA GLU A 159 14.10 8.00 -7.72
C GLU A 159 14.95 8.11 -9.00
N ASN A 160 14.35 8.00 -10.19
CA ASN A 160 15.16 8.01 -11.42
C ASN A 160 15.95 9.34 -11.52
N ASN A 161 17.28 9.23 -11.60
CA ASN A 161 18.27 10.33 -11.53
C ASN A 161 18.46 11.00 -10.15
N VAL A 162 17.96 10.39 -9.07
CA VAL A 162 18.16 10.81 -7.66
C VAL A 162 18.33 9.55 -6.80
#